data_AF-A0A429XCM1-F1
#
_entry.id   AF-A0A429XCM1-F1
#
_cell.length_a   1.000
_cell.length_b   1.000
_cell.length_c   1.000
_cell.angle_alpha   90.00
_cell.angle_beta   90.00
_cell.angle_gamma   90.00
#
_symmetry.space_group_name_H-M   'P 1'
#
loop_
_entity.id
_entity.type
_entity.pdbx_description
1 polymer ?
#
loop_
_entity_poly.entity_id
_entity_poly.type
_entity_poly.pdbx_seq_one_letter_code
_entity_poly.pdbx_strand_id
1 'polypeptide(L)'
;MSVRGVKRKAALFTSDRNNVLLSQNFAGIRCNELLDPEFLLLYLESPVAQFYFDTHTTGTTIMTLSMKSLKDLPLPLLSLEEQRKVVETYKTEQNKINEELKRLETRQKDLKFEVYKAMGINKAFTILELLRIP
;
A
#
# COMPACT_ATOMS: atom_id res chain seq x y z
N MET A 1 1.59 -6.68 8.28
CA MET A 1 0.15 -6.41 8.03
C MET A 1 -0.50 -5.90 9.31
N SER A 2 -1.36 -4.89 9.25
CA SER A 2 -2.18 -4.48 10.41
C SER A 2 -3.23 -5.54 10.74
N VAL A 3 -3.30 -5.96 12.01
CA VAL A 3 -4.30 -6.95 12.49
C VAL A 3 -5.45 -6.31 13.26
N ARG A 4 -5.42 -4.98 13.41
CA ARG A 4 -6.41 -4.22 14.18
C ARG A 4 -7.14 -3.23 13.29
N GLY A 5 -8.46 -3.17 13.48
CA GLY A 5 -9.35 -2.25 12.76
C GLY A 5 -9.84 -2.79 11.42
N VAL A 6 -10.74 -2.03 10.80
CA VAL A 6 -11.51 -2.46 9.61
C VAL A 6 -10.67 -2.38 8.32
N LYS A 7 -9.84 -1.33 8.17
CA LYS A 7 -8.93 -1.19 7.03
C LYS A 7 -7.61 -1.89 7.30
N ARG A 8 -7.49 -3.14 6.86
CA ARG A 8 -6.26 -3.93 6.99
C ARG A 8 -5.31 -3.58 5.85
N LYS A 9 -4.18 -2.96 6.20
CA LYS A 9 -3.10 -2.65 5.24
C LYS A 9 -1.93 -3.61 5.42
N ALA A 10 -1.35 -4.04 4.31
CA ALA A 10 -0.12 -4.79 4.27
C ALA A 10 0.98 -3.94 3.64
N ALA A 11 2.24 -4.29 3.90
CA ALA A 11 3.39 -3.63 3.34
C ALA A 11 4.55 -4.63 3.31
N LEU A 12 5.39 -4.52 2.30
CA LEU A 12 6.64 -5.27 2.22
C LEU A 12 7.69 -4.56 3.09
N PHE A 13 8.33 -5.32 3.98
CA PHE A 13 9.42 -4.80 4.80
C PHE A 13 10.76 -5.06 4.10
N THR A 14 11.33 -4.02 3.52
CA THR A 14 12.65 -4.04 2.86
C THR A 14 13.62 -3.17 3.67
N SER A 15 14.33 -3.76 4.63
CA SER A 15 15.38 -3.09 5.38
C SER A 15 16.50 -4.06 5.72
N ASP A 16 17.71 -3.52 5.76
CA ASP A 16 18.95 -4.13 6.22
C ASP A 16 19.07 -4.22 7.76
N ARG A 17 18.09 -3.68 8.50
CA ARG A 17 18.10 -3.68 9.95
C ARG A 17 17.75 -5.06 10.51
N ASN A 18 18.69 -5.62 11.28
CA ASN A 18 18.54 -6.95 11.88
C ASN A 18 17.69 -6.98 13.16
N ASN A 19 17.58 -5.86 13.90
CA ASN A 19 16.86 -5.77 15.17
C ASN A 19 15.64 -4.85 15.06
N VAL A 20 14.59 -5.32 14.39
CA VAL A 20 13.32 -4.60 14.29
C VAL A 20 12.26 -5.25 15.16
N LEU A 21 11.67 -4.45 16.04
CA LEU A 21 10.55 -4.86 16.88
C LEU A 21 9.24 -4.50 16.20
N LEU A 22 8.39 -5.51 16.03
CA LEU A 22 7.04 -5.36 15.50
C LEU A 22 6.06 -5.20 16.67
N SER A 23 5.30 -4.10 16.70
CA SER A 23 4.28 -3.91 17.75
C SER A 23 3.13 -4.91 17.60
N GLN A 24 2.39 -5.15 18.70
CA GLN A 24 1.30 -6.14 18.76
C GLN A 24 0.15 -5.90 17.77
N ASN A 25 0.03 -4.68 17.22
CA ASN A 25 -1.00 -4.33 16.25
C ASN A 25 -0.68 -4.83 14.82
N PHE A 26 0.49 -5.43 14.63
CA PHE A 26 0.92 -5.96 13.35
C PHE A 26 1.18 -7.47 13.43
N ALA A 27 0.93 -8.14 12.32
CA ALA A 27 1.45 -9.47 12.03
C ALA A 27 2.64 -9.36 11.06
N GLY A 28 3.73 -10.02 11.41
CA GLY A 28 4.84 -10.29 10.51
C GLY A 28 4.59 -11.61 9.77
N ILE A 29 4.71 -11.58 8.44
CA ILE A 29 4.56 -12.77 7.60
C ILE A 29 5.89 -12.99 6.90
N ARG A 30 6.44 -14.21 7.03
CA ARG A 30 7.67 -14.61 6.35
C ARG A 30 7.31 -15.67 5.32
N CYS A 31 7.50 -15.35 4.05
CA CYS A 31 7.28 -16.28 2.96
C CYS A 31 8.44 -17.29 2.89
N ASN A 32 8.12 -18.50 2.45
CA ASN A 32 9.12 -19.51 2.10
C ASN A 32 9.46 -19.41 0.59
N GLU A 33 10.25 -20.34 0.09
CA GLU A 33 10.72 -20.35 -1.31
C GLU A 33 9.60 -20.58 -2.35
N LEU A 34 8.42 -21.03 -1.94
CA LEU A 34 7.30 -21.34 -2.83
C LEU A 34 6.33 -20.16 -3.02
N LEU A 35 6.52 -19.08 -2.26
CA LEU A 35 5.59 -17.95 -2.23
C LEU A 35 6.35 -16.64 -2.43
N ASP A 36 6.02 -15.93 -3.49
CA ASP A 36 6.56 -14.61 -3.75
C ASP A 36 5.95 -13.57 -2.78
N PRO A 37 6.76 -12.78 -2.04
CA PRO A 37 6.25 -11.81 -1.08
C PRO A 37 5.41 -10.68 -1.71
N GLU A 38 5.72 -10.25 -2.93
CA GLU A 38 4.97 -9.20 -3.62
C GLU A 38 3.63 -9.75 -4.13
N PHE A 39 3.61 -11.00 -4.60
CA PHE A 39 2.38 -11.70 -4.93
C PHE A 39 1.45 -11.84 -3.71
N LEU A 40 2.01 -12.27 -2.57
CA LEU A 40 1.24 -12.35 -1.32
C LEU A 40 0.69 -10.98 -0.91
N LEU A 41 1.49 -9.92 -1.03
CA LEU A 41 1.06 -8.56 -0.71
C LEU A 41 -0.19 -8.15 -1.52
N LEU A 42 -0.15 -8.36 -2.84
CA LEU A 42 -1.30 -8.10 -3.72
C LEU A 42 -2.51 -8.97 -3.35
N TYR A 43 -2.29 -10.24 -3.02
CA TYR A 43 -3.38 -11.12 -2.61
C TYR A 43 -4.03 -10.68 -1.30
N LEU A 44 -3.24 -10.27 -0.29
CA LEU A 44 -3.76 -9.77 1.00
C LEU A 44 -4.63 -8.52 0.83
N GLU A 45 -4.40 -7.73 -0.21
CA GLU A 45 -5.19 -6.53 -0.55
C GLU A 45 -6.40 -6.85 -1.46
N SER A 46 -6.50 -8.08 -1.97
CA SER A 46 -7.60 -8.49 -2.83
C SER A 46 -8.95 -8.53 -2.10
N PRO A 47 -10.08 -8.32 -2.81
CA PRO A 47 -11.41 -8.42 -2.23
C PRO A 47 -11.68 -9.77 -1.54
N VAL A 48 -11.13 -10.86 -2.09
CA VAL A 48 -11.30 -12.21 -1.55
C VAL A 48 -10.62 -12.34 -0.19
N ALA A 49 -9.37 -11.90 -0.07
CA ALA A 49 -8.66 -11.93 1.21
C ALA A 49 -9.31 -11.00 2.25
N GLN A 50 -9.74 -9.80 1.83
CA GLN A 50 -10.43 -8.87 2.73
C GLN A 50 -11.75 -9.47 3.26
N PHE A 51 -12.54 -10.08 2.38
CA PHE A 51 -13.77 -10.79 2.78
C PHE A 51 -13.49 -11.94 3.75
N TYR A 52 -12.45 -12.72 3.49
CA TYR A 52 -12.02 -13.78 4.41
C TYR A 52 -11.65 -13.20 5.78
N PHE A 53 -10.90 -12.10 5.83
CA PHE A 53 -10.55 -11.48 7.10
C PHE A 53 -11.77 -10.92 7.85
N ASP A 54 -12.73 -10.34 7.15
CA ASP A 54 -13.95 -9.81 7.77
C ASP A 54 -14.77 -10.91 8.43
N THR A 55 -14.92 -12.06 7.76
CA THR A 55 -15.63 -13.23 8.30
C THR A 55 -14.89 -13.95 9.42
N HIS A 56 -13.56 -13.77 9.52
CA HIS A 56 -12.70 -14.46 10.51
C HIS A 56 -12.11 -13.51 11.57
N THR A 57 -12.66 -12.31 11.71
CA THR A 57 -12.33 -11.39 12.80
C THR A 57 -13.29 -11.53 13.97
N THR A 58 -12.77 -11.38 15.18
CA THR A 58 -13.56 -11.46 16.43
C THR A 58 -13.58 -10.10 17.13
N GLY A 59 -14.67 -9.80 17.82
CA GLY A 59 -14.87 -8.58 18.61
C GLY A 59 -15.86 -7.62 17.97
N THR A 60 -16.74 -7.03 18.79
CA THR A 60 -17.80 -6.10 18.35
C THR A 60 -17.33 -4.65 18.30
N THR A 61 -16.44 -4.24 19.21
CA THR A 61 -15.93 -2.85 19.29
C THR A 61 -14.53 -2.69 18.67
N ILE A 62 -13.68 -3.71 18.78
CA ILE A 62 -12.34 -3.74 18.18
C ILE A 62 -12.17 -5.08 17.46
N MET A 63 -12.38 -5.07 16.15
CA MET A 63 -12.13 -6.23 15.31
C MET A 63 -10.64 -6.54 15.29
N THR A 64 -10.30 -7.76 15.69
CA THR A 64 -8.91 -8.25 15.73
C THR A 64 -8.80 -9.55 14.94
N LEU A 65 -7.81 -9.63 14.04
CA LEU A 65 -7.53 -10.83 13.26
C LEU A 65 -6.59 -11.75 14.06
N SER A 66 -7.02 -12.99 14.28
CA SER A 66 -6.20 -13.98 14.98
C SER A 66 -5.05 -14.49 14.09
N MET A 67 -3.93 -14.89 14.71
CA MET A 67 -2.82 -15.51 13.97
C MET A 67 -3.22 -16.85 13.35
N LYS A 68 -4.19 -17.54 13.94
CA LYS A 68 -4.76 -18.78 13.38
C LYS A 68 -5.48 -18.49 12.07
N SER A 69 -6.38 -17.51 12.06
CA SER A 69 -7.11 -17.11 10.84
C SER A 69 -6.16 -16.75 9.71
N LEU A 70 -5.05 -16.05 10.02
CA LEU A 70 -4.05 -15.67 9.03
C LEU A 70 -3.26 -16.88 8.47
N LYS A 71 -2.96 -17.89 9.30
CA LYS A 71 -2.31 -19.13 8.87
C LYS A 71 -3.22 -20.00 8.01
N ASP A 72 -4.52 -19.97 8.30
CA ASP A 72 -5.53 -20.76 7.60
C ASP A 72 -6.05 -20.06 6.33
N LEU A 73 -5.53 -18.86 6.00
CA LEU A 73 -5.90 -18.10 4.80
C LEU A 73 -5.63 -18.96 3.55
N PRO A 74 -6.66 -19.28 2.75
CA PRO A 74 -6.47 -20.00 1.50
C PRO A 74 -5.64 -19.16 0.53
N LEU A 75 -4.59 -19.74 -0.06
CA LEU A 75 -3.75 -19.09 -1.05
C LEU A 75 -4.04 -19.66 -2.46
N PRO A 76 -4.01 -18.82 -3.51
CA PRO A 76 -4.10 -19.30 -4.89
C PRO A 76 -2.94 -20.25 -5.23
N LEU A 77 -3.24 -21.33 -5.94
CA LEU A 77 -2.25 -22.31 -6.39
C LEU A 77 -1.64 -21.84 -7.72
N LEU A 78 -0.50 -21.15 -7.66
CA LEU A 78 0.28 -20.72 -8.82
C LEU A 78 1.75 -21.12 -8.62
N SER A 79 2.43 -21.49 -9.69
CA SER A 79 3.88 -21.70 -9.63
C SER A 79 4.61 -20.39 -9.30
N LEU A 80 5.81 -20.47 -8.72
CA LEU A 80 6.59 -19.28 -8.37
C LEU A 80 6.89 -18.40 -9.60
N GLU A 81 7.09 -19.01 -10.76
CA GLU A 81 7.28 -18.30 -12.03
C GLU A 81 6.04 -17.50 -12.43
N GLU A 82 4.87 -18.12 -12.37
CA GLU A 82 3.59 -17.44 -12.67
C GLU A 82 3.31 -16.31 -11.69
N GLN A 83 3.54 -16.51 -10.39
CA GLN A 83 3.41 -15.49 -9.36
C GLN A 83 4.25 -14.26 -9.70
N ARG A 84 5.53 -14.45 -10.05
CA ARG A 84 6.44 -13.35 -10.42
C ARG A 84 6.01 -12.65 -11.70
N LYS A 85 5.57 -13.41 -12.70
CA LYS A 85 5.11 -12.86 -13.98
C LYS A 85 3.90 -11.92 -13.83
N VAL A 86 2.91 -12.31 -13.02
CA VAL A 86 1.73 -11.46 -12.79
C VAL A 86 2.09 -10.22 -11.98
N VAL A 87 2.97 -10.35 -10.99
CA VAL A 87 3.49 -9.22 -10.19
C VAL A 87 4.25 -8.23 -11.08
N GLU A 88 5.14 -8.72 -11.95
CA GLU A 88 5.92 -7.87 -12.85
C GLU A 88 5.04 -7.10 -13.83
N THR A 89 4.03 -7.76 -14.39
CA THR A 89 3.05 -7.12 -15.28
C THR A 89 2.32 -6.00 -14.53
N TYR A 90 1.82 -6.28 -13.33
CA TYR A 90 1.15 -5.28 -12.50
C TYR A 90 2.07 -4.09 -12.17
N LYS A 91 3.32 -4.35 -11.76
CA LYS A 91 4.28 -3.29 -11.40
C LYS A 91 4.61 -2.39 -12.59
N THR A 92 4.78 -2.98 -13.77
CA THR A 92 5.03 -2.23 -15.00
C THR A 92 3.91 -1.25 -15.30
N GLU A 93 2.66 -1.70 -15.25
CA GLU A 93 1.50 -0.83 -15.50
C GLU A 93 1.29 0.19 -14.37
N GLN A 94 1.51 -0.21 -13.12
CA GLN A 94 1.42 0.70 -11.98
C GLN A 94 2.43 1.85 -12.08
N ASN A 95 3.63 1.59 -12.57
CA ASN A 95 4.63 2.63 -12.80
C ASN A 95 4.18 3.65 -13.85
N LYS A 96 3.60 3.19 -14.97
CA LYS A 96 3.05 4.07 -16.00
C LYS A 96 1.92 4.95 -15.46
N ILE A 97 1.00 4.35 -14.69
CA ILE A 97 -0.10 5.08 -14.04
C ILE A 97 0.46 6.16 -13.09
N ASN A 98 1.48 5.82 -12.30
CA ASN A 98 2.09 6.77 -11.36
C ASN A 98 2.79 7.94 -12.09
N GLU A 99 3.43 7.69 -13.23
CA GLU A 99 4.02 8.74 -14.07
C GLU A 99 2.95 9.67 -14.64
N GLU A 100 1.84 9.11 -15.11
CA GLU A 100 0.73 9.89 -15.64
C GLU A 100 0.05 10.73 -14.55
N LEU A 101 -0.18 10.17 -13.36
CA LEU A 101 -0.70 10.90 -12.21
C LEU A 101 0.20 12.08 -11.84
N LYS A 102 1.52 11.88 -11.77
CA LYS A 102 2.47 12.98 -11.52
C LYS A 102 2.35 14.08 -12.56
N ARG A 103 2.25 13.72 -13.85
CA ARG A 103 2.07 14.69 -14.94
C ARG A 103 0.77 15.49 -14.78
N LEU A 104 -0.33 14.83 -14.43
CA LEU A 104 -1.63 15.47 -14.20
C LEU A 104 -1.58 16.39 -12.97
N GLU A 105 -0.91 15.99 -11.89
CA GLU A 105 -0.71 16.79 -10.69
C GLU A 105 0.11 18.06 -10.99
N THR A 106 1.21 17.93 -11.73
CA THR A 106 1.99 19.08 -12.20
C THR A 106 1.13 20.02 -13.02
N ARG A 107 0.36 19.49 -13.98
CA ARG A 107 -0.54 20.30 -14.80
C ARG A 107 -1.59 21.04 -13.97
N GLN A 108 -2.17 20.39 -12.97
CA GLN A 108 -3.12 21.02 -12.06
C GLN A 108 -2.46 22.16 -11.26
N LYS A 109 -1.22 21.95 -10.80
CA LYS A 109 -0.45 22.96 -10.08
C LYS A 109 -0.17 24.19 -10.95
N ASP A 110 0.22 23.99 -12.21
CA ASP A 110 0.46 25.08 -13.16
C ASP A 110 -0.81 25.90 -13.41
N LEU A 111 -1.96 25.24 -13.60
CA LEU A 111 -3.24 25.92 -13.78
C LEU A 111 -3.62 26.76 -12.55
N LYS A 112 -3.43 26.22 -11.34
CA LYS A 112 -3.65 26.98 -10.09
C LYS A 112 -2.73 28.19 -10.01
N PHE A 113 -1.47 28.05 -10.43
CA PHE A 113 -0.52 29.15 -10.44
C PHE A 113 -0.96 30.29 -11.38
N GLU A 114 -1.48 29.97 -12.58
CA GLU A 114 -2.03 30.98 -13.49
C GLU A 114 -3.25 31.70 -12.89
N VAL A 115 -4.12 30.98 -12.17
CA VAL A 115 -5.23 31.60 -11.43
C VAL A 115 -4.72 32.58 -10.36
N TYR A 116 -3.71 32.17 -9.58
CA TYR A 116 -3.11 33.05 -8.56
C TYR A 116 -2.41 34.27 -9.15
N LYS A 117 -1.84 34.14 -10.36
CA LYS A 117 -1.28 35.25 -11.12
C LYS A 117 -2.37 36.23 -11.57
N ALA A 118 -3.49 35.73 -12.08
CA ALA A 118 -4.65 36.56 -12.43
C ALA A 118 -5.25 37.29 -11.20
N MET A 119 -5.18 36.67 -10.02
CA MET A 119 -5.59 37.27 -8.74
C MET A 119 -4.57 38.24 -8.14
N GLY A 120 -3.35 38.35 -8.70
CA GLY A 120 -2.28 39.22 -8.18
C GLY A 120 -1.59 38.71 -6.90
N ILE A 121 -1.83 37.45 -6.50
CA ILE A 121 -1.29 36.86 -5.26
C ILE A 121 -0.12 35.89 -5.49
N ASN A 122 0.35 35.76 -6.74
CA ASN A 122 1.39 34.80 -7.11
C ASN A 122 2.69 34.94 -6.31
N LYS A 123 3.13 36.18 -5.99
CA LYS A 123 4.35 36.41 -5.18
C LYS A 123 4.25 35.79 -3.79
N ALA A 124 3.10 35.93 -3.12
CA ALA A 124 2.87 35.35 -1.79
C ALA A 124 2.81 33.82 -1.86
N PHE A 125 2.17 33.28 -2.90
CA PHE A 125 2.10 31.83 -3.12
C PHE A 125 3.48 31.20 -3.33
N THR A 126 4.34 31.79 -4.16
CA THR A 126 5.71 31.29 -4.40
C THR A 126 6.55 31.26 -3.12
N ILE A 127 6.46 32.28 -2.28
CA ILE A 127 7.18 32.34 -0.99
C ILE A 127 6.69 31.22 -0.05
N LEU A 128 5.38 31.00 0.03
CA LEU A 128 4.79 29.96 0.87
C LEU A 128 5.16 28.54 0.43
N GLU A 129 5.33 28.30 -0.87
CA GLU A 129 5.83 27.01 -1.36
C GLU A 129 7.31 26.78 -1.04
N LEU A 130 8.17 27.80 -1.15
CA LEU A 130 9.59 27.69 -0.80
C LEU A 130 9.80 27.40 0.69
N LEU A 131 8.94 27.94 1.55
CA LEU A 131 8.95 27.68 3.00
C LEU A 131 8.37 26.30 3.38
N ARG A 132 7.71 25.62 2.44
CA ARG A 132 7.11 24.28 2.65
C ARG A 132 8.02 23.12 2.25
N ILE A 133 9.23 23.42 1.75
CA ILE A 133 10.25 22.42 1.48
C ILE A 133 10.82 21.98 2.84
N PRO A 134 10.71 20.69 3.23
CA PRO A 134 11.29 20.17 4.47
C PRO A 134 12.83 20.19 4.45
#